data_AF-A0A9W9YZ16-F1
#
_entry.id   AF-A0A9W9YZ16-F1
#
_cell.length_a   1.000
_cell.length_b   1.000
_cell.length_c   1.000
_cell.angle_alpha   90.00
_cell.angle_beta   90.00
_cell.angle_gamma   90.00
#
_symmetry.space_group_name_H-M   'P 1'
#
loop_
_entity.id
_entity.type
_entity.pdbx_description
1 polymer ?
#
loop_
_entity_poly.entity_id
_entity_poly.type
_entity_poly.pdbx_seq_one_letter_code
_entity_poly.pdbx_strand_id
1 'polypeptide(L)'
;MKPTGKDDQTSDEPQSIKRTPDSNEDIFYKRSKKVEADDFVKASERVREAGRELFSNLPLEARKNKLQDMMNKLQVEIDEENETRTEFIRAKEWGKGKEEKAVVESLLAKSEERSQALAMLMLQYCAGYQSCVEAEELDSYQL
;
A
#
# COMPACT_ATOMS: atom_id res chain seq x y z
N MET A 1 52.32 28.30 48.09
CA MET A 1 51.31 28.70 49.10
C MET A 1 50.08 29.22 48.39
N LYS A 2 48.90 28.67 48.75
CA LYS A 2 47.52 29.08 48.39
C LYS A 2 47.01 28.80 46.95
N PRO A 3 45.69 28.53 46.80
CA PRO A 3 45.24 27.24 46.30
C PRO A 3 44.06 27.28 45.29
N THR A 4 43.83 26.10 44.69
CA THR A 4 42.54 25.43 44.36
C THR A 4 41.32 26.23 43.87
N GLY A 5 40.89 25.87 42.65
CA GLY A 5 39.63 25.15 42.45
C GLY A 5 38.36 25.98 42.47
N LYS A 6 37.98 26.49 41.29
CA LYS A 6 36.58 26.70 40.91
C LYS A 6 36.00 25.33 40.57
N ASP A 7 34.80 25.02 41.05
CA ASP A 7 33.78 24.20 40.37
C ASP A 7 32.50 24.30 41.21
N ASP A 8 31.66 25.28 40.87
CA ASP A 8 30.28 25.37 41.35
C ASP A 8 29.44 24.48 40.42
N GLN A 9 29.13 23.26 40.88
CA GLN A 9 28.19 22.37 40.20
C GLN A 9 26.76 22.88 40.45
N THR A 10 26.25 23.68 39.52
CA THR A 10 24.80 23.83 39.33
C THR A 10 24.36 22.72 38.39
N SER A 11 23.72 21.70 38.94
CA SER A 11 23.08 20.62 38.21
C SER A 11 21.83 21.14 37.51
N ASP A 12 21.97 21.59 36.27
CA ASP A 12 20.85 21.81 35.35
C ASP A 12 20.36 20.45 34.83
N GLU A 13 19.39 19.88 35.53
CA GLU A 13 18.55 18.80 35.04
C GLU A 13 17.64 19.37 33.94
N PRO A 14 17.67 18.87 32.68
CA PRO A 14 16.78 19.37 31.65
C PRO A 14 15.33 18.97 32.00
N GLN A 15 14.57 19.96 32.43
CA GLN A 15 13.15 19.84 32.72
C GLN A 15 12.42 19.20 31.53
N SER A 16 11.82 18.05 31.80
CA SER A 16 10.92 17.33 30.90
C SER A 16 9.78 18.27 30.48
N ILE A 17 9.85 18.76 29.24
CA ILE A 17 8.78 19.55 28.61
C ILE A 17 7.55 18.65 28.50
N LYS A 18 6.63 18.79 29.46
CA LYS A 18 5.27 18.25 29.38
C LYS A 18 4.55 18.98 28.26
N ARG A 19 4.60 18.45 27.03
CA ARG A 19 3.78 18.93 25.91
C ARG A 19 2.31 18.63 26.21
N THR A 20 1.52 19.65 26.50
CA THR A 20 0.06 19.58 26.54
C THR A 20 -0.47 19.46 25.10
N PRO A 21 -1.22 18.40 24.74
CA PRO A 21 -1.72 18.22 23.39
C PRO A 21 -3.10 18.88 23.25
N ASP A 22 -3.15 20.21 23.12
CA ASP A 22 -4.41 20.90 22.77
C ASP A 22 -4.15 22.20 22.01
N SER A 23 -3.44 22.10 20.89
CA SER A 23 -3.45 23.15 19.86
C SER A 23 -4.45 22.75 18.77
N ASN A 24 -5.17 23.73 18.21
CA ASN A 24 -6.11 23.50 17.11
C ASN A 24 -5.46 22.82 15.89
N GLU A 25 -4.15 22.97 15.70
CA GLU A 25 -3.38 22.30 14.65
C GLU A 25 -3.27 20.78 14.86
N ASP A 26 -3.07 20.34 16.11
CA ASP A 26 -3.03 18.91 16.46
C ASP A 26 -4.41 18.24 16.23
N ILE A 27 -5.49 18.96 16.51
CA ILE A 27 -6.86 18.48 16.25
C ILE A 27 -7.10 18.38 14.74
N PHE A 28 -6.68 19.40 13.97
CA PHE A 28 -6.82 19.40 12.51
C PHE A 28 -6.02 18.26 11.87
N TYR A 29 -4.76 18.06 12.27
CA TYR A 29 -3.92 16.96 11.77
C TYR A 29 -4.49 15.58 12.12
N LYS A 30 -4.96 15.38 13.36
CA LYS A 30 -5.63 14.13 13.78
C LYS A 30 -6.91 13.89 12.99
N ARG A 31 -7.70 14.94 12.73
CA ARG A 31 -8.93 14.86 11.95
C ARG A 31 -8.65 14.54 10.49
N SER A 32 -7.66 15.18 9.86
CA SER A 32 -7.25 14.89 8.48
C SER A 32 -6.76 13.45 8.34
N LYS A 33 -5.89 12.97 9.25
CA LYS A 33 -5.48 11.56 9.27
C LYS A 33 -6.63 10.57 9.44
N LYS A 34 -7.61 10.92 10.29
CA LYS A 34 -8.80 10.09 10.47
C LYS A 34 -9.64 10.02 9.19
N VAL A 35 -9.82 11.14 8.50
CA VAL A 35 -10.55 11.20 7.22
C VAL A 35 -9.85 10.36 6.14
N GLU A 36 -8.53 10.48 6.01
CA GLU A 36 -7.75 9.64 5.07
C GLU A 36 -7.86 8.14 5.40
N ALA A 37 -7.84 7.78 6.68
CA ALA A 37 -8.03 6.40 7.12
C ALA A 37 -9.45 5.89 6.80
N ASP A 38 -10.48 6.69 7.06
CA ASP A 38 -11.88 6.33 6.78
C ASP A 38 -12.10 6.14 5.26
N ASP A 39 -11.48 6.98 4.42
CA ASP A 39 -11.57 6.85 2.97
C ASP A 39 -10.82 5.61 2.44
N PHE A 40 -9.66 5.29 3.03
CA PHE A 40 -8.95 4.05 2.72
C PHE A 40 -9.74 2.80 3.10
N VAL A 41 -10.38 2.78 4.29
CA VAL A 41 -11.23 1.66 4.72
C VAL A 41 -12.38 1.44 3.74
N LYS A 42 -13.09 2.51 3.35
CA LYS A 42 -14.17 2.42 2.35
C LYS A 42 -13.67 1.91 1.01
N ALA A 43 -12.51 2.37 0.55
CA ALA A 43 -11.92 1.89 -0.70
C ALA A 43 -11.58 0.39 -0.60
N SER A 44 -10.98 -0.05 0.51
CA SER A 44 -10.67 -1.45 0.79
C SER A 44 -11.91 -2.34 0.84
N GLU A 45 -13.00 -1.88 1.45
CA GLU A 45 -14.27 -2.62 1.48
C GLU A 45 -14.85 -2.85 0.09
N ARG A 46 -14.83 -1.83 -0.78
CA ARG A 46 -15.28 -1.97 -2.17
C ARG A 46 -14.44 -2.97 -2.97
N VAL A 47 -13.13 -2.97 -2.77
CA VAL A 47 -12.22 -3.96 -3.39
C VAL A 47 -12.58 -5.37 -2.92
N ARG A 48 -12.81 -5.55 -1.62
CA ARG A 48 -13.21 -6.83 -1.05
C ARG A 48 -14.56 -7.30 -1.58
N GLU A 49 -15.54 -6.42 -1.67
CA GLU A 49 -16.87 -6.72 -2.19
C GLU A 49 -16.80 -7.13 -3.66
N ALA A 50 -16.13 -6.35 -4.51
CA ALA A 50 -15.90 -6.71 -5.91
C ALA A 50 -15.20 -8.08 -6.02
N GLY A 51 -14.17 -8.33 -5.21
CA GLY A 51 -13.49 -9.63 -5.15
C GLY A 51 -14.41 -10.79 -4.78
N ARG A 52 -15.31 -10.59 -3.80
CA ARG A 52 -16.32 -11.60 -3.40
C ARG A 52 -17.37 -11.87 -4.47
N GLU A 53 -17.58 -10.97 -5.43
CA GLU A 53 -18.51 -11.21 -6.54
C GLU A 53 -17.87 -11.98 -7.69
N LEU A 54 -16.53 -11.93 -7.82
CA LEU A 54 -15.80 -12.61 -8.89
C LEU A 54 -16.07 -14.11 -8.91
N PHE A 55 -16.53 -14.59 -10.06
CA PHE A 55 -16.82 -16.01 -10.33
C PHE A 55 -17.80 -16.64 -9.32
N SER A 56 -18.65 -15.83 -8.67
CA SER A 56 -19.64 -16.27 -7.67
C SER A 56 -20.67 -17.26 -8.22
N ASN A 57 -20.80 -17.36 -9.53
CA ASN A 57 -21.66 -18.32 -10.22
C ASN A 57 -21.04 -19.73 -10.35
N LEU A 58 -19.79 -19.93 -9.92
CA LEU A 58 -19.12 -21.23 -9.92
C LEU A 58 -19.28 -21.94 -8.56
N PRO A 59 -19.30 -23.30 -8.53
CA PRO A 59 -19.15 -24.05 -7.29
C PRO A 59 -17.87 -23.67 -6.54
N LEU A 60 -17.89 -23.76 -5.21
CA LEU A 60 -16.82 -23.27 -4.32
C LEU A 60 -15.41 -23.72 -4.75
N GLU A 61 -15.20 -25.01 -4.95
CA GLU A 61 -13.91 -25.57 -5.36
C GLU A 61 -13.47 -25.08 -6.75
N ALA A 62 -14.39 -25.05 -7.72
CA ALA A 62 -14.10 -24.55 -9.07
C ALA A 62 -13.78 -23.05 -9.06
N ARG A 63 -14.49 -22.29 -8.23
CA ARG A 63 -14.26 -20.87 -8.02
C ARG A 63 -12.88 -20.60 -7.43
N LYS A 64 -12.50 -21.32 -6.39
CA LYS A 64 -11.20 -21.21 -5.72
C LYS A 64 -10.04 -21.51 -6.68
N ASN A 65 -10.12 -22.62 -7.42
CA ASN A 65 -9.13 -22.97 -8.44
C ASN A 65 -9.04 -21.91 -9.55
N LYS A 66 -10.19 -21.40 -10.02
CA LYS A 66 -10.22 -20.34 -11.02
C LYS A 66 -9.54 -19.05 -10.53
N LEU A 67 -9.78 -18.64 -9.28
CA LEU A 67 -9.15 -17.47 -8.68
C LEU A 67 -7.64 -17.67 -8.54
N GLN A 68 -7.20 -18.85 -8.11
CA GLN A 68 -5.78 -19.19 -8.02
C GLN A 68 -5.09 -19.11 -9.39
N ASP A 69 -5.70 -19.68 -10.43
CA ASP A 69 -5.19 -19.59 -11.80
C ASP A 69 -5.08 -18.14 -12.28
N MET A 70 -6.07 -17.30 -11.98
CA MET A 70 -6.05 -15.89 -12.35
C MET A 70 -4.97 -15.12 -11.59
N MET A 71 -4.75 -15.39 -10.31
CA MET A 71 -3.64 -14.81 -9.54
C MET A 71 -2.28 -15.19 -10.14
N ASN A 72 -2.10 -16.46 -10.50
CA ASN A 72 -0.85 -16.93 -11.11
C ASN A 72 -0.57 -16.23 -12.45
N LYS A 73 -1.60 -16.06 -13.29
CA LYS A 73 -1.48 -15.32 -14.57
C LYS A 73 -1.18 -13.84 -14.33
N LEU A 74 -1.90 -13.24 -13.38
CA LEU A 74 -1.72 -11.83 -13.05
C LEU A 74 -0.32 -11.55 -12.49
N GLN A 75 0.27 -12.49 -11.75
CA GLN A 75 1.65 -12.35 -11.29
C GLN A 75 2.63 -12.23 -12.46
N VAL A 76 2.46 -13.03 -13.52
CA VAL A 76 3.28 -12.92 -14.73
C VAL A 76 3.09 -11.54 -15.38
N GLU A 77 1.85 -11.06 -15.49
CA GLU A 77 1.58 -9.72 -16.05
C GLU A 77 2.20 -8.59 -15.20
N ILE A 78 2.23 -8.73 -13.87
CA ILE A 78 2.89 -7.79 -12.95
C ILE A 78 4.41 -7.81 -13.17
N ASP A 79 5.00 -8.99 -13.33
CA ASP A 79 6.44 -9.14 -13.55
C ASP A 79 6.84 -8.50 -14.89
N GLU A 80 6.10 -8.77 -15.97
CA GLU A 80 6.29 -8.14 -17.29
C GLU A 80 6.14 -6.61 -17.25
N GLU A 81 5.17 -6.10 -16.49
CA GLU A 81 4.98 -4.66 -16.31
C GLU A 81 6.15 -4.03 -15.53
N ASN A 82 6.67 -4.71 -14.51
CA ASN A 82 7.84 -4.26 -13.76
C ASN A 82 9.11 -4.21 -14.61
N GLU A 83 9.28 -5.20 -15.50
CA GLU A 83 10.37 -5.20 -16.48
C GLU A 83 10.22 -4.02 -17.44
N THR A 84 9.04 -3.83 -18.03
CA THR A 84 8.72 -2.70 -18.91
C THR A 84 9.01 -1.35 -18.23
N ARG A 85 8.60 -1.19 -16.96
CA ARG A 85 8.86 0.02 -16.19
C ARG A 85 10.36 0.24 -15.97
N THR A 86 11.10 -0.82 -15.68
CA THR A 86 12.56 -0.77 -15.50
C THR A 86 13.26 -0.33 -16.79
N GLU A 87 12.79 -0.79 -17.95
CA GLU A 87 13.28 -0.35 -19.26
C GLU A 87 13.02 1.14 -19.52
N PHE A 88 11.83 1.65 -19.17
CA PHE A 88 11.53 3.08 -19.29
C PHE A 88 12.39 3.96 -18.37
N ILE A 89 12.62 3.54 -17.12
CA ILE A 89 13.50 4.27 -16.18
C ILE A 89 14.91 4.38 -16.79
N ARG A 90 15.43 3.25 -17.27
CA ARG A 90 16.70 3.17 -17.98
C ARG A 90 16.76 4.10 -19.21
N ALA A 91 15.72 4.08 -20.05
CA ALA A 91 15.63 4.96 -21.21
C ALA A 91 15.61 6.45 -20.83
N LYS A 92 14.97 6.81 -19.71
CA LYS A 92 14.95 8.18 -19.17
C LYS A 92 16.35 8.66 -18.78
N GLU A 93 17.16 7.76 -18.21
CA GLU A 93 18.53 8.05 -17.78
C GLU A 93 19.49 8.25 -18.97
N TRP A 94 19.37 7.42 -20.02
CA TRP A 94 20.25 7.48 -21.19
C TRP A 94 19.80 8.44 -22.31
N GLY A 95 18.54 8.89 -22.28
CA GLY A 95 17.99 9.82 -23.26
C GLY A 95 18.78 11.14 -23.32
N LYS A 96 19.09 11.59 -24.55
CA LYS A 96 19.95 12.78 -24.77
C LYS A 96 19.13 14.03 -25.06
N GLY A 97 17.88 13.89 -25.51
CA GLY A 97 16.99 15.01 -25.86
C GLY A 97 15.92 15.31 -24.80
N LYS A 98 15.52 16.59 -24.67
CA LYS A 98 14.39 16.98 -23.80
C LYS A 98 13.06 16.37 -24.24
N GLU A 99 12.83 16.29 -25.55
CA GLU A 99 11.60 15.71 -26.13
C GLU A 99 11.53 14.20 -25.89
N GLU A 100 12.64 13.48 -26.09
CA GLU A 100 12.77 12.05 -25.80
C GLU A 100 12.46 11.75 -24.31
N LYS A 101 13.02 12.54 -23.39
CA LYS A 101 12.73 12.41 -21.96
C LYS A 101 11.26 12.65 -21.62
N ALA A 102 10.62 13.62 -22.27
CA ALA A 102 9.20 13.91 -22.06
C ALA A 102 8.30 12.75 -22.55
N VAL A 103 8.64 12.13 -23.69
CA VAL A 103 7.93 10.94 -24.18
C VAL A 103 8.07 9.77 -23.21
N VAL A 104 9.29 9.49 -22.74
CA VAL A 104 9.53 8.42 -21.76
C VAL A 104 8.80 8.68 -20.44
N GLU A 105 8.73 9.93 -19.98
CA GLU A 105 7.99 10.29 -18.78
C GLU A 105 6.48 10.06 -18.92
N SER A 106 5.91 10.33 -20.10
CA SER A 106 4.51 9.99 -20.39
C SER A 106 4.27 8.48 -20.39
N LEU A 107 5.20 7.69 -20.94
CA LEU A 107 5.11 6.23 -20.92
C LEU A 107 5.23 5.68 -19.49
N LEU A 108 6.10 6.27 -18.67
CA LEU A 108 6.27 5.88 -17.27
C LEU A 108 4.99 6.13 -16.45
N ALA A 109 4.32 7.26 -16.66
CA ALA A 109 3.05 7.56 -15.99
C ALA A 109 1.94 6.57 -16.37
N LYS A 110 1.89 6.15 -17.64
CA LYS A 110 0.95 5.11 -18.10
C LYS A 110 1.26 3.74 -17.49
N SER A 111 2.54 3.39 -17.41
CA SER A 111 3.01 2.15 -16.76
C SER A 111 2.68 2.14 -15.26
N GLU A 112 2.75 3.29 -14.59
CA GLU A 112 2.34 3.44 -13.19
C GLU A 112 0.84 3.21 -13.00
N GLU A 113 -0.01 3.82 -13.83
CA GLU A 113 -1.47 3.59 -13.80
C GLU A 113 -1.80 2.11 -14.04
N ARG A 114 -1.12 1.47 -15.00
CA ARG A 114 -1.26 0.04 -15.27
C ARG A 114 -0.82 -0.80 -14.07
N SER A 115 0.32 -0.48 -13.47
CA SER A 115 0.81 -1.17 -12.26
C SER A 115 -0.19 -1.07 -11.11
N GLN A 116 -0.79 0.11 -10.90
CA GLN A 116 -1.82 0.30 -9.89
C GLN A 116 -3.08 -0.52 -10.17
N ALA A 117 -3.53 -0.55 -11.43
CA ALA A 117 -4.68 -1.36 -11.83
C ALA A 117 -4.44 -2.86 -11.62
N LEU A 118 -3.25 -3.37 -11.99
CA LEU A 118 -2.87 -4.77 -11.76
C LEU A 118 -2.83 -5.11 -10.26
N ALA A 119 -2.28 -4.22 -9.42
CA ALA A 119 -2.27 -4.40 -7.97
C ALA A 119 -3.69 -4.43 -7.38
N MET A 120 -4.56 -3.54 -7.85
CA MET A 120 -5.98 -3.53 -7.44
C MET A 120 -6.70 -4.81 -7.81
N LEU A 121 -6.46 -5.34 -9.02
CA LEU A 121 -7.03 -6.60 -9.46
C LEU A 121 -6.50 -7.79 -8.63
N MET A 122 -5.22 -7.78 -8.26
CA MET A 122 -4.64 -8.79 -7.38
C MET A 122 -5.35 -8.81 -6.02
N LEU A 123 -5.58 -7.64 -5.42
CA LEU A 123 -6.33 -7.53 -4.16
C LEU A 123 -7.75 -8.07 -4.27
N GLN A 124 -8.43 -7.84 -5.40
CA GLN A 124 -9.76 -8.40 -5.66
C GLN A 124 -9.71 -9.93 -5.75
N TYR A 125 -8.74 -10.50 -6.47
CA TYR A 125 -8.60 -11.95 -6.55
C TYR A 125 -8.26 -12.58 -5.19
N CYS A 126 -7.36 -11.98 -4.41
CA CYS A 126 -7.06 -12.42 -3.05
C CYS A 126 -8.31 -12.38 -2.16
N ALA A 127 -9.11 -11.30 -2.22
CA ALA A 127 -10.34 -11.20 -1.44
C ALA A 127 -11.38 -12.25 -1.84
N GLY A 128 -11.54 -12.52 -3.14
CA GLY A 128 -12.40 -13.59 -3.63
C GLY A 128 -11.93 -14.97 -3.17
N TYR A 129 -10.62 -15.22 -3.20
CA TYR A 129 -10.03 -16.49 -2.78
C TYR A 129 -10.19 -16.70 -1.28
N GLN A 130 -9.89 -15.67 -0.48
CA GLN A 130 -10.06 -15.69 0.97
C GLN A 130 -11.52 -15.96 1.36
N SER A 131 -12.49 -15.38 0.65
CA SER A 131 -13.90 -15.67 0.87
C SER A 131 -14.28 -17.13 0.58
N CYS A 132 -13.57 -17.82 -0.32
CA CYS A 132 -13.79 -19.24 -0.54
C CYS A 132 -13.21 -20.08 0.61
N VAL A 133 -11.99 -19.75 1.06
CA VAL A 133 -11.35 -20.40 2.21
C VAL A 133 -12.20 -20.28 3.47
N GLU A 134 -12.71 -19.08 3.77
CA GLU A 134 -13.59 -18.85 4.93
C GLU A 134 -14.88 -19.67 4.86
N ALA A 135 -15.44 -19.88 3.66
CA ALA A 135 -16.63 -20.72 3.48
C ALA A 135 -16.33 -22.20 3.73
N GLU A 136 -15.20 -22.71 3.24
CA GLU A 136 -14.76 -24.10 3.50
C GLU A 136 -14.52 -24.35 5.00
N GLU A 137 -13.88 -23.40 5.69
CA GLU A 137 -13.65 -23.48 7.13
C GLU A 137 -14.98 -23.53 7.89
N LEU A 138 -15.94 -22.67 7.53
CA LEU A 138 -17.24 -22.63 8.17
C LEU A 138 -18.03 -23.94 7.99
N ASP A 139 -17.97 -24.55 6.81
CA ASP A 139 -18.59 -25.85 6.55
C ASP A 139 -17.93 -26.97 7.39
N SER A 140 -16.61 -26.89 7.61
CA SER A 140 -15.87 -27.89 8.40
C SER A 140 -16.26 -27.91 9.89
N TYR A 141 -16.72 -26.79 10.44
CA TYR A 141 -17.18 -26.69 11.84
C TYR A 141 -18.64 -27.10 12.04
N GLN A 142 -19.38 -27.38 10.97
CA GLN A 142 -20.79 -27.79 11.01
C GLN A 142 -20.98 -29.32 10.90
N LEU A 143 -19.89 -30.07 10.73
CA LEU A 143 -19.82 -31.54 10.70
C LEU A 143 -19.36 -32.10 12.05
#